data_AF-A0A8T4VXU1-F1
#
_entry.id   AF-A0A8T4VXU1-F1
#
_cell.length_a   1.000
_cell.length_b   1.000
_cell.length_c   1.000
_cell.angle_alpha   90.00
_cell.angle_beta   90.00
_cell.angle_gamma   90.00
#
_symmetry.space_group_name_H-M   'P 1'
#
loop_
_entity.id
_entity.type
_entity.pdbx_description
1 polymer ?
#
loop_
_entity_poly.entity_id
_entity_poly.type
_entity_poly.pdbx_seq_one_letter_code
_entity_poly.pdbx_strand_id
1 'polypeptide(L)'
;GLIVGEYNDDRNPVKGSELDALLDGARDVAGSVDSLAGAFFVTASFFEPAALETAEDAASKGGLFSRQEKASYVAPDRGSGFHLGLVEDRSQAFHVTVPKL
;
A
#
# COMPACT_ATOMS: atom_id res chain seq x y z
N GLY A 1 4.91 -3.12 16.51
CA GLY A 1 4.64 -2.37 15.28
C GLY A 1 3.20 -2.60 14.90
N LEU A 2 2.48 -1.52 14.60
CA LEU A 2 1.09 -1.56 14.16
C LEU A 2 0.99 -1.93 12.68
N ILE A 3 -0.13 -2.47 12.22
CA ILE A 3 -0.44 -2.68 10.81
C ILE A 3 -1.86 -2.18 10.55
N VAL A 4 -2.06 -1.47 9.44
CA VAL A 4 -3.38 -1.07 8.93
C VAL A 4 -3.76 -1.99 7.76
N GLY A 5 -5.03 -2.37 7.66
CA GLY A 5 -5.53 -3.20 6.58
C GLY A 5 -6.90 -2.75 6.08
N GLU A 6 -7.05 -2.66 4.77
CA GLU A 6 -8.32 -2.53 4.07
C GLU A 6 -8.68 -3.90 3.47
N TYR A 7 -9.94 -4.33 3.64
CA TYR A 7 -10.47 -5.54 3.00
C TYR A 7 -11.66 -5.19 2.12
N ASN A 8 -11.57 -5.53 0.84
CA ASN A 8 -12.61 -5.33 -0.17
C ASN A 8 -13.06 -6.69 -0.73
N ASP A 9 -14.28 -7.12 -0.41
CA ASP A 9 -14.87 -8.37 -0.89
C ASP A 9 -15.66 -8.23 -2.22
N ASP A 10 -15.70 -7.02 -2.79
CA ASP A 10 -16.34 -6.76 -4.07
C ASP A 10 -15.57 -7.43 -5.22
N ARG A 11 -16.29 -7.72 -6.32
CA ARG A 11 -15.74 -8.25 -7.57
C ARG A 11 -15.23 -7.16 -8.51
N ASN A 12 -15.59 -5.90 -8.28
CA ASN A 12 -15.08 -4.76 -9.02
C ASN A 12 -13.57 -4.59 -8.78
N PRO A 13 -12.82 -4.12 -9.79
CA PRO A 13 -11.42 -3.78 -9.59
C PRO A 13 -11.28 -2.64 -8.57
N VAL A 14 -10.24 -2.73 -7.76
CA VAL A 14 -9.83 -1.67 -6.83
C VAL A 14 -9.29 -0.50 -7.61
N LYS A 15 -9.85 0.67 -7.36
CA LYS A 15 -9.48 1.92 -8.01
C LYS A 15 -8.35 2.65 -7.29
N GLY A 16 -7.67 3.53 -8.02
CA GLY A 16 -6.64 4.40 -7.44
C GLY A 16 -7.13 5.19 -6.22
N SER A 17 -8.36 5.72 -6.29
CA SER A 17 -8.98 6.47 -5.19
C SER A 17 -9.22 5.63 -3.92
N GLU A 18 -9.46 4.32 -4.07
CA GLU A 18 -9.63 3.43 -2.91
C GLU A 18 -8.29 3.16 -2.24
N LEU A 19 -7.22 3.02 -3.03
CA LEU A 19 -5.87 2.87 -2.49
C LEU A 19 -5.37 4.17 -1.83
N ASP A 20 -5.66 5.33 -2.42
CA ASP A 20 -5.33 6.64 -1.83
C ASP A 20 -5.99 6.79 -0.44
N ALA A 21 -7.23 6.34 -0.28
CA ALA A 21 -7.91 6.38 1.01
C ALA A 21 -7.19 5.55 2.08
N LEU A 22 -6.73 4.33 1.74
CA LEU A 22 -5.90 3.52 2.64
C LEU A 22 -4.58 4.23 2.98
N LEU A 23 -3.91 4.82 1.99
CA LEU A 23 -2.63 5.49 2.17
C LEU A 23 -2.75 6.71 3.09
N ASP A 24 -3.80 7.51 2.92
CA ASP A 24 -4.06 8.68 3.77
C ASP A 24 -4.36 8.24 5.21
N GLY A 25 -5.21 7.22 5.39
CA GLY A 25 -5.46 6.64 6.71
C GLY A 25 -4.19 6.08 7.37
N ALA A 26 -3.34 5.39 6.60
CA ALA A 26 -2.07 4.88 7.09
C ALA A 26 -1.08 6.00 7.48
N ARG A 27 -1.04 7.10 6.73
CA ARG A 27 -0.23 8.29 7.06
C ARG A 27 -0.70 8.96 8.34
N ASP A 28 -2.01 9.11 8.52
CA ASP A 28 -2.59 9.68 9.75
C ASP A 28 -2.26 8.82 10.98
N VAL A 29 -2.36 7.49 10.84
CA VAL A 29 -1.95 6.55 11.89
C VAL A 29 -0.46 6.64 12.16
N ALA A 30 0.39 6.65 11.13
CA ALA A 30 1.85 6.78 11.27
C ALA A 30 2.27 8.08 11.98
N GLY A 31 1.49 9.15 11.82
CA GLY A 31 1.70 10.41 12.55
C GLY A 31 1.25 10.38 14.02
N SER A 32 0.47 9.37 14.42
CA SER A 32 -0.18 9.29 15.74
C SER A 32 0.38 8.18 16.65
N VAL A 33 1.22 7.29 16.12
CA VAL A 33 1.79 6.14 16.87
C VAL A 33 3.32 6.12 16.78
N ASP A 34 3.96 5.48 17.76
CA ASP A 34 5.44 5.38 17.79
C ASP A 34 6.02 4.60 16.60
N SER A 35 5.27 3.62 16.06
CA SER A 35 5.71 2.82 14.93
C SER A 35 4.56 2.12 14.19
N LEU A 36 4.42 2.46 12.90
CA LEU A 36 3.61 1.74 11.92
C LEU A 36 4.52 0.84 11.08
N ALA A 37 4.28 -0.47 11.08
CA ALA A 37 5.07 -1.43 10.33
C ALA A 37 4.60 -1.57 8.87
N GLY A 38 3.29 -1.42 8.62
CA GLY A 38 2.75 -1.53 7.26
C GLY A 38 1.28 -1.21 7.10
N ALA A 39 0.87 -1.10 5.84
CA ALA A 39 -0.49 -0.96 5.36
C ALA A 39 -0.75 -2.02 4.28
N PHE A 40 -1.91 -2.67 4.32
CA PHE A 40 -2.26 -3.71 3.36
C PHE A 40 -3.62 -3.43 2.72
N PHE A 41 -3.71 -3.56 1.40
CA PHE A 41 -4.99 -3.60 0.70
C PHE A 41 -5.23 -5.04 0.25
N VAL A 42 -6.29 -5.66 0.75
CA VAL A 42 -6.69 -7.02 0.40
C VAL A 42 -7.98 -6.95 -0.41
N THR A 43 -7.98 -7.51 -1.61
CA THR A 43 -9.17 -7.52 -2.48
C THR A 43 -9.49 -8.93 -2.98
N ALA A 44 -10.77 -9.29 -3.04
CA ALA A 44 -11.26 -10.50 -3.72
C ALA A 44 -11.27 -10.36 -5.26
N SER A 45 -10.77 -9.23 -5.77
CA SER A 45 -10.66 -8.88 -7.19
C SER A 45 -9.22 -8.51 -7.56
N PHE A 46 -9.00 -7.49 -8.40
CA PHE A 46 -7.67 -7.01 -8.83
C PHE A 46 -7.52 -5.52 -8.59
N PHE A 47 -6.27 -5.06 -8.64
CA PHE A 47 -5.93 -3.66 -8.76
C PHE A 47 -5.94 -3.21 -10.22
N GLU A 48 -6.62 -2.11 -10.52
CA GLU A 48 -6.51 -1.48 -11.83
C GLU A 48 -5.14 -0.78 -11.99
N PRO A 49 -4.71 -0.44 -13.23
CA PRO A 49 -3.42 0.20 -13.46
C PRO A 49 -3.21 1.48 -12.63
N ALA A 50 -4.24 2.32 -12.54
CA ALA A 50 -4.19 3.55 -11.75
C ALA A 50 -3.94 3.28 -10.25
N ALA A 51 -4.46 2.18 -9.70
CA ALA A 51 -4.17 1.79 -8.32
C ALA A 51 -2.72 1.34 -8.13
N LEU A 52 -2.16 0.62 -9.10
CA LEU A 52 -0.75 0.24 -9.07
C LEU A 52 0.17 1.46 -9.20
N GLU A 53 -0.15 2.39 -10.09
CA GLU A 53 0.57 3.66 -10.25
C GLU A 53 0.54 4.47 -8.93
N THR A 54 -0.62 4.57 -8.27
CA THR A 54 -0.74 5.22 -6.94
C THR A 54 0.19 4.56 -5.91
N ALA A 55 0.29 3.23 -5.90
CA ALA A 55 1.17 2.50 -5.00
C ALA A 55 2.66 2.82 -5.26
N GLU A 56 3.06 2.84 -6.52
CA GLU A 56 4.43 3.14 -6.96
C GLU A 56 4.82 4.58 -6.65
N ASP A 57 3.91 5.52 -6.91
CA ASP A 57 4.07 6.93 -6.59
C ASP A 57 4.25 7.13 -5.08
N ALA A 58 3.45 6.46 -4.27
CA ALA A 58 3.54 6.53 -2.82
C ALA A 58 4.87 5.96 -2.29
N ALA A 59 5.36 4.87 -2.89
CA ALA A 59 6.65 4.30 -2.54
C ALA A 59 7.84 5.17 -3.02
N SER A 60 7.67 5.90 -4.11
CA SER A 60 8.75 6.69 -4.74
C SER A 60 8.96 8.06 -4.10
N LYS A 61 7.91 8.71 -3.58
CA LYS A 61 7.93 10.09 -3.05
C LYS A 61 8.76 10.30 -1.77
N GLY A 62 9.43 9.26 -1.25
CA GLY A 62 10.12 9.27 0.05
C GLY A 62 11.59 9.72 0.15
N GLY A 63 12.22 10.13 -0.95
CA GLY A 63 13.54 10.81 -0.93
C GLY A 63 14.78 9.90 -0.84
N LEU A 64 15.83 10.30 -1.60
CA LEU A 64 17.26 9.89 -1.73
C LEU A 64 17.69 8.41 -1.61
N PHE A 65 16.96 7.54 -0.92
CA PHE A 65 17.22 6.12 -0.74
C PHE A 65 16.18 5.21 -1.40
N SER A 66 15.18 5.76 -2.11
CA SER A 66 14.16 4.99 -2.87
C SER A 66 14.77 4.04 -3.92
N ARG A 67 16.08 4.15 -4.18
CA ARG A 67 16.83 3.31 -5.12
C ARG A 67 17.38 2.02 -4.50
N GLN A 68 17.27 1.82 -3.19
CA GLN A 68 17.81 0.65 -2.49
C GLN A 68 16.68 -0.17 -1.82
N GLU A 69 16.08 -1.05 -2.63
CA GLU A 69 15.80 -2.46 -2.28
C GLU A 69 14.45 -2.93 -1.71
N LYS A 70 13.40 -2.13 -1.50
CA LYS A 70 12.05 -2.71 -1.26
C LYS A 70 10.95 -1.89 -1.93
N ALA A 71 10.41 -2.40 -3.03
CA ALA A 71 9.32 -1.83 -3.87
C ALA A 71 7.96 -1.63 -3.15
N SER A 72 7.97 -1.69 -1.82
CA SER A 72 6.81 -1.68 -0.94
C SER A 72 7.03 -0.76 0.25
N TYR A 73 7.90 0.26 0.17
CA TYR A 73 8.19 1.14 1.31
C TYR A 73 7.70 2.56 1.06
N VAL A 74 6.71 2.99 1.84
CA VAL A 74 6.11 4.32 1.76
C VAL A 74 6.71 5.19 2.84
N ALA A 75 7.32 6.31 2.43
CA ALA A 75 7.80 7.32 3.36
C ALA A 75 6.73 8.41 3.52
N PRO A 76 6.12 8.57 4.71
CA PRO A 76 5.24 9.69 5.00
C PRO A 76 6.04 10.98 5.16
N ASP A 77 5.36 12.12 5.03
CA ASP A 77 5.94 13.47 5.25
C ASP A 77 6.46 13.64 6.69
N ARG A 78 5.86 12.91 7.65
CA ARG A 78 6.22 12.86 9.07
C ARG A 78 6.01 11.44 9.63
N GLY A 79 6.86 11.01 10.56
CA GLY A 79 6.78 9.68 11.21
C GLY A 79 7.75 8.64 10.62
N SER A 80 7.79 7.43 11.21
CA SER A 80 8.54 6.31 10.63
C SER A 80 7.81 5.79 9.39
N GLY A 81 8.53 5.57 8.28
CA GLY A 81 7.95 4.93 7.09
C GLY A 81 7.39 3.54 7.35
N PHE A 82 6.54 3.06 6.44
CA PHE A 82 5.83 1.80 6.59
C PHE A 82 5.81 1.01 5.28
N HIS A 83 5.58 -0.30 5.38
CA HIS A 83 5.49 -1.16 4.20
C HIS A 83 4.08 -1.21 3.60
N LEU A 84 3.93 -1.02 2.29
CA LEU A 84 2.67 -1.20 1.57
C LEU A 84 2.62 -2.58 0.89
N GLY A 85 1.60 -3.38 1.23
CA GLY A 85 1.32 -4.67 0.57
C GLY A 85 -0.01 -4.66 -0.16
N LEU A 86 -0.01 -5.02 -1.44
CA LEU A 86 -1.22 -5.25 -2.22
C LEU A 86 -1.46 -6.77 -2.35
N VAL A 87 -2.67 -7.21 -2.01
CA VAL A 87 -3.02 -8.63 -1.92
C VAL A 87 -4.28 -8.91 -2.72
N GLU A 88 -4.16 -9.76 -3.73
CA GLU A 88 -5.29 -10.25 -4.52
C GLU A 88 -5.66 -11.66 -4.04
N ASP A 89 -6.82 -11.81 -3.38
CA ASP A 89 -7.39 -13.08 -2.94
C ASP A 89 -8.23 -13.72 -4.05
N ARG A 90 -7.56 -14.07 -5.14
CA ARG A 90 -8.15 -14.80 -6.25
C ARG A 90 -7.80 -16.28 -6.11
N SER A 91 -8.82 -17.14 -6.11
CA SER A 91 -8.66 -18.58 -6.29
C SER A 91 -7.83 -19.31 -5.21
N GLN A 92 -8.00 -18.97 -3.92
CA GLN A 92 -7.31 -19.63 -2.79
C GLN A 92 -5.77 -19.58 -2.86
N ALA A 93 -5.21 -18.63 -3.62
CA ALA A 93 -3.77 -18.40 -3.73
C ALA A 93 -3.49 -16.90 -3.54
N PHE A 94 -2.69 -16.56 -2.53
CA PHE A 94 -2.25 -15.19 -2.28
C PHE A 94 -1.28 -14.74 -3.38
N HIS A 95 -1.72 -13.86 -4.27
CA HIS A 95 -0.80 -13.17 -5.19
C HIS A 95 -0.39 -11.85 -4.57
N VAL A 96 0.87 -11.76 -4.14
CA VAL A 96 1.49 -10.50 -3.70
C VAL A 96 2.12 -9.87 -4.94
N THR A 97 1.42 -8.90 -5.53
CA THR A 97 1.91 -8.18 -6.69
C THR A 97 2.83 -7.07 -6.23
N VAL A 98 4.13 -7.23 -6.52
CA VAL A 98 5.11 -6.16 -6.38
C VAL A 98 5.10 -5.37 -7.70
N PRO A 99 4.76 -4.07 -7.71
CA PRO A 99 4.74 -3.27 -8.93
C PRO A 99 6.08 -3.29 -9.65
N LYS A 100 6.06 -3.27 -11.00
CA LYS A 100 7.25 -3.35 -11.83
C LYS A 100 7.55 -1.99 -12.48
N LEU A 101 8.76 -1.52 -12.21
CA LEU A 101 9.48 -0.44 -12.89
C LEU A 101 9.67 -0.70 -14.39
#